data_AF-A0AAE3B9Y8-F1
#
_entry.id   AF-A0AAE3B9Y8-F1
#
_cell.length_a   1.000
_cell.length_b   1.000
_cell.length_c   1.000
_cell.angle_alpha   90.00
_cell.angle_beta   90.00
_cell.angle_gamma   90.00
#
_symmetry.space_group_name_H-M   'P 1'
#
loop_
_entity.id
_entity.type
_entity.pdbx_description
1 polymer ?
#
loop_
_entity_poly.entity_id
_entity_poly.type
_entity_poly.pdbx_seq_one_letter_code
_entity_poly.pdbx_strand_id
1 'polypeptide(L)'
;MTVQQLDWIDSPPVEAVRAMIARATVADGTAPISEQAVHALAADGPSRHLVCTVENRPVGYAHLEPGHGDHPAMAEVVVDPAERGAGVGGRLVAAVLEAGGPGTRVWAHGNLPAAVAVARRLGLTGARELLQLRRSLATPDLPDVVVPDGVTLRTYRGPEDDAELLRVNAAAFAWHPEQGTWTQREIDERRAEPWFDPAGLFLAFPSEGDPNRLLGFHWTKVHAPENGDPALGEVYVVGIDPDAQGRGLGRVLTLAGLHHLRDRGLGTVLLYVEGDNTAALHTYERLGFERFHVDVAYAAQP
;
A
#
# COMPACT_ATOMS: atom_id res chain seq x y z
N MET A 1 26.42 -31.81 4.10
CA MET A 1 25.87 -30.56 4.67
C MET A 1 25.82 -29.57 3.52
N THR A 2 24.62 -29.22 3.04
CA THR A 2 24.48 -28.26 1.95
C THR A 2 24.82 -26.87 2.50
N VAL A 3 25.85 -26.24 1.95
CA VAL A 3 26.35 -24.94 2.45
C VAL A 3 25.45 -23.84 1.91
N GLN A 4 24.88 -23.05 2.82
CA GLN A 4 24.07 -21.87 2.49
C GLN A 4 24.93 -20.61 2.53
N GLN A 5 25.06 -19.92 1.40
CA GLN A 5 25.82 -18.67 1.27
C GLN A 5 24.87 -17.47 1.19
N LEU A 6 25.23 -16.34 1.83
CA LEU A 6 24.50 -15.08 1.75
C LEU A 6 25.38 -14.03 1.09
N ASP A 7 24.89 -13.43 0.01
CA ASP A 7 25.65 -12.47 -0.79
C ASP A 7 24.81 -11.21 -1.03
N TRP A 8 25.38 -10.05 -0.69
CA TRP A 8 24.88 -8.76 -1.15
C TRP A 8 25.32 -8.57 -2.61
N ILE A 9 24.36 -8.30 -3.49
CA ILE A 9 24.60 -8.21 -4.93
C ILE A 9 23.91 -6.99 -5.51
N ASP A 10 24.63 -6.26 -6.36
CA ASP A 10 24.07 -5.08 -7.04
C ASP A 10 23.08 -5.50 -8.14
N SER A 11 23.31 -6.66 -8.75
CA SER A 11 22.44 -7.22 -9.80
C SER A 11 22.01 -8.64 -9.42
N PRO A 12 20.81 -8.82 -8.84
CA PRO A 12 20.33 -10.13 -8.49
C PRO A 12 19.98 -10.97 -9.72
N PRO A 13 19.94 -12.32 -9.61
CA PRO A 13 19.45 -13.16 -10.69
C PRO A 13 17.94 -12.97 -10.85
N VAL A 14 17.55 -11.91 -11.56
CA VAL A 14 16.17 -11.36 -11.63
C VAL A 14 15.14 -12.44 -11.93
N GLU A 15 15.35 -13.24 -12.97
CA GLU A 15 14.40 -14.29 -13.36
C GLU A 15 14.25 -15.38 -12.28
N ALA A 16 15.36 -15.77 -11.63
CA ALA A 16 15.31 -16.77 -10.57
C ALA A 16 14.59 -16.24 -9.32
N VAL A 17 14.81 -14.96 -8.97
CA VAL A 17 14.12 -14.30 -7.86
C VAL A 17 12.64 -14.13 -8.16
N ARG A 18 12.26 -13.64 -9.36
CA ARG A 18 10.86 -13.54 -9.80
C ARG A 18 10.15 -14.89 -9.76
N ALA A 19 10.80 -15.96 -10.23
CA ALA A 19 10.23 -17.30 -10.17
C ALA A 19 10.04 -17.81 -8.73
N MET A 20 10.96 -17.49 -7.81
CA MET A 20 10.82 -17.81 -6.39
C MET A 20 9.68 -17.04 -5.73
N ILE A 21 9.57 -15.73 -6.02
CA ILE A 21 8.47 -14.88 -5.55
C ILE A 21 7.14 -15.47 -6.03
N ALA A 22 7.02 -15.81 -7.32
CA ALA A 22 5.81 -16.41 -7.88
C ALA A 22 5.43 -17.74 -7.18
N ARG A 23 6.41 -18.63 -6.94
CA ARG A 23 6.15 -19.88 -6.17
C ARG A 23 5.67 -19.60 -4.76
N ALA A 24 6.28 -18.63 -4.07
CA ALA A 24 5.87 -18.24 -2.73
C ALA A 24 4.47 -17.60 -2.72
N THR A 25 4.15 -16.73 -3.69
CA THR A 25 2.82 -16.14 -3.84
C THR A 25 1.73 -17.21 -3.98
N VAL A 26 1.97 -18.22 -4.82
CA VAL A 26 1.03 -19.34 -4.98
C VAL A 26 0.90 -20.17 -3.71
N ALA A 27 2.01 -20.44 -3.01
CA ALA A 27 1.99 -21.24 -1.78
C ALA A 27 1.31 -20.52 -0.61
N ASP A 28 1.44 -19.20 -0.55
CA ASP A 28 1.02 -18.38 0.59
C ASP A 28 -0.33 -17.68 0.37
N GLY A 29 -0.79 -17.58 -0.88
CA GLY A 29 -1.99 -16.82 -1.24
C GLY A 29 -1.82 -15.30 -1.13
N THR A 30 -0.58 -14.82 -0.94
CA THR A 30 -0.22 -13.39 -0.92
C THR A 30 1.21 -13.20 -1.42
N ALA A 31 1.46 -12.07 -2.08
CA ALA A 31 2.80 -11.75 -2.57
C ALA A 31 3.73 -11.42 -1.39
N PRO A 32 4.88 -12.11 -1.25
CA PRO A 32 5.81 -11.86 -0.15
C PRO A 32 6.71 -10.64 -0.38
N ILE A 33 6.71 -10.09 -1.59
CA ILE A 33 7.48 -8.91 -2.01
C ILE A 33 6.53 -8.00 -2.80
N SER A 34 6.54 -6.71 -2.50
CA SER A 34 5.74 -5.65 -3.12
C SER A 34 6.10 -5.44 -4.60
N GLU A 35 5.18 -4.88 -5.36
CA GLU A 35 5.39 -4.55 -6.76
C GLU A 35 6.58 -3.59 -6.95
N GLN A 36 6.74 -2.60 -6.06
CA GLN A 36 7.86 -1.67 -6.07
C GLN A 36 9.20 -2.40 -5.89
N ALA A 37 9.29 -3.34 -4.93
CA ALA A 37 10.50 -4.12 -4.70
C ALA A 37 10.79 -5.11 -5.84
N VAL A 38 9.75 -5.66 -6.50
CA VAL A 38 9.91 -6.48 -7.71
C VAL A 38 10.41 -5.65 -8.90
N HIS A 39 9.92 -4.42 -9.07
CA HIS A 39 10.43 -3.50 -10.09
C HIS A 39 11.89 -3.12 -9.84
N ALA A 40 12.27 -2.90 -8.58
CA ALA A 40 13.64 -2.58 -8.18
C ALA A 40 14.65 -3.68 -8.53
N LEU A 41 14.23 -4.93 -8.79
CA LEU A 41 15.14 -6.01 -9.21
C LEU A 41 15.90 -5.71 -10.51
N ALA A 42 15.30 -4.92 -11.41
CA ALA A 42 15.84 -4.63 -12.74
C ALA A 42 16.15 -3.15 -12.96
N ALA A 43 15.91 -2.31 -11.94
CA ALA A 43 16.13 -0.88 -12.01
C ALA A 43 17.45 -0.50 -11.34
N ASP A 44 18.14 0.50 -11.88
CA ASP A 44 19.23 1.16 -11.17
C ASP A 44 18.62 2.00 -10.04
N GLY A 45 19.08 1.80 -8.81
CA GLY A 45 18.48 2.47 -7.66
C GLY A 45 19.31 2.34 -6.39
N PRO A 46 18.89 3.01 -5.31
CA PRO A 46 19.59 2.97 -4.03
C PRO A 46 19.26 1.69 -3.23
N SER A 47 18.29 0.89 -3.69
CA SER A 47 17.91 -0.38 -3.08
C SER A 47 19.08 -1.37 -3.10
N ARG A 48 19.14 -2.23 -2.08
CA ARG A 48 20.16 -3.28 -1.95
C ARG A 48 19.51 -4.65 -1.99
N HIS A 49 20.20 -5.62 -2.56
CA HIS A 49 19.69 -6.98 -2.71
C HIS A 49 20.57 -7.99 -1.99
N LEU A 50 19.94 -8.87 -1.21
CA LEU A 50 20.61 -9.96 -0.51
C LEU A 50 20.01 -11.28 -1.01
N VAL A 51 20.87 -12.20 -1.46
CA VAL A 51 20.43 -13.54 -1.90
C VAL A 51 21.06 -14.60 -1.03
N CYS A 52 20.24 -15.56 -0.59
CA CYS A 52 20.70 -16.81 0.00
C CYS A 52 20.76 -17.87 -1.11
N THR A 53 21.92 -18.50 -1.31
CA THR A 53 22.09 -19.59 -2.28
C THR A 53 22.47 -20.91 -1.62
N VAL A 54 22.07 -22.01 -2.26
CA VAL A 54 22.48 -23.38 -1.94
C VAL A 54 22.99 -23.98 -3.23
N GLU A 55 24.28 -24.34 -3.29
CA GLU A 55 24.93 -24.87 -4.52
C GLU A 55 24.68 -23.94 -5.74
N ASN A 56 24.83 -22.62 -5.54
CA ASN A 56 24.58 -21.55 -6.51
C ASN A 56 23.11 -21.38 -6.97
N ARG A 57 22.16 -22.12 -6.39
CA ARG A 57 20.73 -21.92 -6.63
C ARG A 57 20.14 -20.95 -5.58
N PRO A 58 19.46 -19.85 -5.97
CA PRO A 58 18.75 -18.99 -5.03
C PRO A 58 17.66 -19.77 -4.27
N VAL A 59 17.68 -19.68 -2.95
CA VAL A 59 16.70 -20.29 -2.03
C VAL A 59 16.02 -19.26 -1.13
N GLY A 60 16.50 -18.03 -1.12
CA GLY A 60 15.87 -16.91 -0.45
C GLY A 60 16.43 -15.58 -0.95
N TYR A 61 15.64 -14.53 -0.78
CA TYR A 61 15.94 -13.18 -1.26
C TYR A 61 15.44 -12.17 -0.23
N ALA A 62 16.17 -11.06 -0.10
CA ALA A 62 15.69 -9.88 0.57
C ALA A 62 15.98 -8.62 -0.25
N HIS A 63 14.98 -7.75 -0.30
CA HIS A 63 15.10 -6.37 -0.76
C HIS A 63 15.28 -5.48 0.47
N LEU A 64 16.19 -4.50 0.39
CA LEU A 64 16.38 -3.48 1.41
C LEU A 64 16.37 -2.10 0.75
N GLU A 65 15.31 -1.35 1.03
CA GLU A 65 15.22 0.07 0.69
C GLU A 65 15.89 0.91 1.79
N PRO A 66 16.82 1.82 1.44
CA PRO A 66 17.46 2.67 2.42
C PRO A 66 16.48 3.67 3.03
N GLY A 67 16.73 4.02 4.30
CA GLY A 67 15.99 5.07 4.99
C GLY A 67 16.24 6.44 4.37
N HIS A 68 15.25 7.33 4.48
CA HIS A 68 15.32 8.69 3.94
C HIS A 68 14.67 9.70 4.90
N GLY A 69 15.41 10.74 5.29
CA GLY A 69 14.96 11.69 6.31
C GLY A 69 14.70 10.98 7.64
N ASP A 70 13.48 11.14 8.18
CA ASP A 70 13.05 10.49 9.42
C ASP A 70 12.55 9.05 9.21
N HIS A 71 12.61 8.51 7.98
CA HIS A 71 12.16 7.15 7.67
C HIS A 71 13.28 6.14 7.86
N PRO A 72 13.06 5.10 8.68
CA PRO A 72 14.01 4.00 8.77
C PRO A 72 14.05 3.21 7.45
N ALA A 73 15.14 2.47 7.26
CA ALA A 73 15.23 1.50 6.16
C ALA A 73 14.10 0.46 6.26
N MET A 74 13.63 0.01 5.10
CA MET A 74 12.54 -0.98 4.99
C MET A 74 13.02 -2.17 4.19
N ALA A 75 12.77 -3.38 4.71
CA ALA A 75 13.13 -4.61 4.02
C ALA A 75 11.93 -5.51 3.78
N GLU A 76 12.03 -6.33 2.74
CA GLU A 76 11.06 -7.36 2.41
C GLU A 76 11.82 -8.66 2.12
N VAL A 77 11.32 -9.80 2.61
CA VAL A 77 12.06 -11.07 2.60
C VAL A 77 11.19 -12.21 2.11
N VAL A 78 11.72 -13.02 1.20
CA VAL A 78 11.09 -14.25 0.72
C VAL A 78 12.05 -15.43 0.85
N VAL A 79 11.50 -16.59 1.19
CA VAL A 79 12.20 -17.88 1.17
C VAL A 79 11.42 -18.81 0.25
N ASP A 80 12.12 -19.52 -0.63
CA ASP A 80 11.50 -20.53 -1.49
C ASP A 80 10.69 -21.52 -0.63
N PRO A 81 9.41 -21.78 -0.94
CA PRO A 81 8.58 -22.68 -0.14
C PRO A 81 9.20 -24.04 0.15
N ALA A 82 9.97 -24.59 -0.79
CA ALA A 82 10.64 -25.89 -0.64
C ALA A 82 11.81 -25.87 0.36
N GLU A 83 12.31 -24.68 0.71
CA GLU A 83 13.52 -24.47 1.52
C GLU A 83 13.20 -23.89 2.91
N ARG A 84 11.91 -23.76 3.24
CA ARG A 84 11.45 -23.28 4.54
C ARG A 84 11.79 -24.26 5.66
N GLY A 85 11.89 -23.75 6.89
CA GLY A 85 12.28 -24.56 8.06
C GLY A 85 13.78 -24.82 8.18
N ALA A 86 14.59 -24.50 7.16
CA ALA A 86 16.04 -24.65 7.17
C ALA A 86 16.82 -23.43 7.73
N GLY A 87 16.13 -22.50 8.40
CA GLY A 87 16.74 -21.31 9.01
C GLY A 87 17.07 -20.15 8.06
N VAL A 88 16.82 -20.27 6.75
CA VAL A 88 17.12 -19.25 5.73
C VAL A 88 16.49 -17.90 6.06
N GLY A 89 15.18 -17.88 6.35
CA GLY A 89 14.45 -16.63 6.61
C GLY A 89 15.01 -15.86 7.81
N GLY A 90 15.36 -16.55 8.90
CA GLY A 90 15.96 -15.91 10.07
C GLY A 90 17.33 -15.27 9.77
N ARG A 91 18.13 -15.92 8.91
CA ARG A 91 19.43 -15.36 8.48
C ARG A 91 19.28 -14.14 7.58
N LEU A 92 18.34 -14.18 6.63
CA LEU A 92 18.05 -13.03 5.76
C LEU A 92 17.55 -11.84 6.57
N VAL A 93 16.56 -12.05 7.45
CA VAL A 93 16.00 -11.00 8.31
C VAL A 93 17.07 -10.39 9.22
N ALA A 94 17.92 -11.21 9.85
CA ALA A 94 19.02 -10.70 10.68
C ALA A 94 20.00 -9.84 9.86
N ALA A 95 20.37 -10.28 8.66
CA ALA A 95 21.32 -9.57 7.81
C ALA A 95 20.78 -8.24 7.28
N VAL A 96 19.48 -8.15 6.92
CA VAL A 96 18.89 -6.87 6.48
C VAL A 96 18.73 -5.88 7.63
N LEU A 97 18.40 -6.35 8.84
CA LEU A 97 18.32 -5.50 10.03
C LEU A 97 19.70 -4.91 10.38
N GLU A 98 20.75 -5.72 10.31
CA GLU A 98 22.12 -5.25 10.51
C GLU A 98 22.52 -4.24 9.42
N ALA A 99 22.23 -4.53 8.16
CA ALA A 99 22.62 -3.70 7.03
C ALA A 99 21.84 -2.38 6.92
N GLY A 100 20.59 -2.34 7.37
CA GLY A 100 19.76 -1.13 7.39
C GLY A 100 20.01 -0.25 8.63
N GLY A 101 20.57 -0.81 9.70
CA GLY A 101 20.91 -0.09 10.92
C GLY A 101 19.72 0.11 11.88
N PRO A 102 19.90 0.96 12.92
CA PRO A 102 18.89 1.18 13.95
C PRO A 102 17.55 1.65 13.36
N GLY A 103 16.45 1.08 13.87
CA GLY A 103 15.10 1.43 13.44
C GLY A 103 14.63 0.71 12.16
N THR A 104 15.51 -0.02 11.46
CA THR A 104 15.14 -0.82 10.27
C THR A 104 13.94 -1.70 10.55
N ARG A 105 13.03 -1.75 9.59
CA ARG A 105 11.80 -2.54 9.67
C ARG A 105 11.76 -3.58 8.56
N VAL A 106 11.07 -4.68 8.80
CA VAL A 106 10.85 -5.75 7.83
C VAL A 106 9.36 -6.00 7.68
N TRP A 107 8.82 -5.84 6.47
CA TRP A 107 7.43 -6.14 6.18
C TRP A 107 7.16 -7.65 6.20
N ALA A 108 6.05 -8.01 6.81
CA ALA A 108 5.44 -9.32 6.72
C ALA A 108 4.06 -9.17 6.05
N HIS A 109 4.03 -9.28 4.72
CA HIS A 109 2.78 -9.23 3.96
C HIS A 109 1.86 -10.38 4.37
N GLY A 110 0.64 -10.04 4.79
CA GLY A 110 -0.36 -10.98 5.31
C GLY A 110 -0.10 -11.51 6.71
N ASN A 111 0.98 -11.06 7.36
CA ASN A 111 1.37 -11.46 8.70
C ASN A 111 1.31 -12.98 8.95
N LEU A 112 1.82 -13.75 7.97
CA LEU A 112 1.67 -15.20 7.95
C LEU A 112 2.39 -15.87 9.14
N PRO A 113 1.93 -17.05 9.60
CA PRO A 113 2.53 -17.73 10.76
C PRO A 113 4.05 -17.95 10.67
N ALA A 114 4.58 -18.14 9.45
CA ALA A 114 6.02 -18.29 9.22
C ALA A 114 6.79 -16.99 9.51
N ALA A 115 6.25 -15.84 9.08
CA ALA A 115 6.85 -14.53 9.35
C ALA A 115 6.79 -14.21 10.85
N VAL A 116 5.65 -14.46 11.50
CA VAL A 116 5.48 -14.32 12.96
C VAL A 116 6.49 -15.17 13.72
N ALA A 117 6.74 -16.41 13.28
CA ALA A 117 7.72 -17.30 13.91
C ALA A 117 9.16 -16.77 13.78
N VAL A 118 9.53 -16.21 12.63
CA VAL A 118 10.84 -15.57 12.42
C VAL A 118 10.97 -14.33 13.29
N ALA A 119 9.98 -13.44 13.29
CA ALA A 119 9.94 -12.24 14.12
C ALA A 119 10.12 -12.58 15.60
N ARG A 120 9.33 -13.55 16.10
CA ARG A 120 9.44 -14.03 17.49
C ARG A 120 10.83 -14.61 17.81
N ARG A 121 11.41 -15.40 16.89
CA ARG A 121 12.73 -16.00 17.08
C ARG A 121 13.83 -14.94 17.17
N LEU A 122 13.69 -13.83 16.45
CA LEU A 122 14.63 -12.71 16.45
C LEU A 122 14.28 -11.62 17.47
N GLY A 123 13.23 -11.81 18.28
CA GLY A 123 12.81 -10.83 19.31
C GLY A 123 12.22 -9.54 18.73
N LEU A 124 11.70 -9.58 17.50
CA LEU A 124 11.11 -8.42 16.84
C LEU A 124 9.67 -8.19 17.30
N THR A 125 9.25 -6.93 17.31
CA THR A 125 7.88 -6.51 17.63
C THR A 125 7.24 -5.77 16.46
N GLY A 126 5.93 -5.89 16.29
CA GLY A 126 5.17 -5.15 15.27
C GLY A 126 5.18 -3.66 15.60
N ALA A 127 5.81 -2.87 14.74
CA ALA A 127 5.95 -1.42 14.90
C ALA A 127 4.92 -0.63 14.09
N ARG A 128 4.34 -1.24 13.05
CA ARG A 128 3.30 -0.67 12.19
C ARG A 128 2.43 -1.78 11.63
N GLU A 129 1.14 -1.53 11.52
CA GLU A 129 0.18 -2.42 10.86
C GLU A 129 -0.50 -1.66 9.72
N LEU A 130 -0.49 -2.24 8.53
CA LEU A 130 -1.24 -1.74 7.38
C LEU A 130 -2.35 -2.73 7.07
N LEU A 131 -3.59 -2.31 7.25
CA LEU A 131 -4.77 -3.14 7.02
C LEU A 131 -5.25 -2.94 5.59
N GLN A 132 -5.40 -4.03 4.85
CA GLN A 132 -6.21 -4.04 3.63
C GLN A 132 -7.64 -4.41 4.01
N LEU A 133 -8.57 -3.50 3.76
CA LEU A 133 -10.00 -3.81 3.87
C LEU A 133 -10.57 -4.03 2.48
N ARG A 134 -11.59 -4.89 2.37
CA ARG A 134 -12.36 -5.09 1.14
C ARG A 134 -13.84 -5.03 1.40
N ARG A 135 -14.61 -4.72 0.37
CA ARG A 135 -16.06 -4.96 0.34
C ARG A 135 -16.55 -5.31 -1.03
N SER A 136 -17.65 -6.06 -1.06
CA SER A 136 -18.45 -6.23 -2.27
C SER A 136 -19.17 -4.92 -2.61
N LEU A 137 -19.25 -4.64 -3.91
CA LEU A 137 -20.06 -3.56 -4.49
C LEU A 137 -21.46 -4.04 -4.88
N ALA A 138 -21.73 -5.35 -4.78
CA ALA A 138 -23.02 -5.96 -5.13
C ALA A 138 -23.92 -6.20 -3.91
N THR A 139 -23.35 -6.71 -2.81
CA THR A 139 -24.13 -7.06 -1.61
C THR A 139 -23.34 -6.84 -0.31
N PRO A 140 -23.91 -6.16 0.70
CA PRO A 140 -25.17 -5.40 0.65
C PRO A 140 -25.06 -4.22 -0.32
N ASP A 141 -26.21 -3.72 -0.79
CA ASP A 141 -26.25 -2.61 -1.74
C ASP A 141 -25.62 -1.34 -1.13
N LEU A 142 -25.14 -0.46 -2.01
CA LEU A 142 -24.55 0.81 -1.63
C LEU A 142 -25.64 1.75 -1.07
N PRO A 143 -25.41 2.40 0.08
CA PRO A 143 -26.23 3.51 0.52
C PRO A 143 -26.18 4.64 -0.52
N ASP A 144 -27.32 5.30 -0.75
CA ASP A 144 -27.38 6.46 -1.66
C ASP A 144 -26.41 7.58 -1.24
N VAL A 145 -25.87 8.27 -2.25
CA VAL A 145 -25.06 9.47 -2.05
C VAL A 145 -25.97 10.66 -1.75
N VAL A 146 -26.03 11.03 -0.47
CA VAL A 146 -26.71 12.26 -0.03
C VAL A 146 -25.67 13.35 0.19
N VAL A 147 -25.62 14.33 -0.73
CA VAL A 147 -24.74 15.48 -0.62
C VAL A 147 -25.35 16.48 0.39
N PRO A 148 -24.63 16.87 1.46
CA PRO A 148 -25.13 17.84 2.43
C PRO A 148 -25.36 19.22 1.81
N ASP A 149 -26.30 19.98 2.39
CA ASP A 149 -26.51 21.38 2.02
C ASP A 149 -25.21 22.18 2.10
N GLY A 150 -25.02 23.09 1.14
CA GLY A 150 -23.82 23.92 1.07
C GLY A 150 -22.58 23.19 0.51
N VAL A 151 -22.74 22.00 -0.07
CA VAL A 151 -21.67 21.26 -0.75
C VAL A 151 -22.08 20.92 -2.18
N THR A 152 -21.15 21.07 -3.12
CA THR A 152 -21.27 20.53 -4.48
C THR A 152 -20.17 19.49 -4.73
N LEU A 153 -20.50 18.45 -5.49
CA LEU A 153 -19.55 17.46 -5.97
C LEU A 153 -19.34 17.61 -7.47
N ARG A 154 -18.10 17.46 -7.91
CA ARG A 154 -17.75 17.25 -9.32
C ARG A 154 -16.52 16.37 -9.42
N THR A 155 -16.24 15.90 -10.63
CA THR A 155 -14.98 15.22 -10.90
C THR A 155 -13.88 16.22 -11.25
N TYR A 156 -12.64 15.72 -11.21
CA TYR A 156 -11.44 16.41 -11.62
C TYR A 156 -11.50 16.86 -13.08
N ARG A 157 -11.03 18.09 -13.35
CA ARG A 157 -11.08 18.71 -14.68
C ARG A 157 -9.73 18.77 -15.39
N GLY A 158 -8.64 18.63 -14.64
CA GLY A 158 -7.30 18.78 -15.16
C GLY A 158 -6.42 19.61 -14.23
N PRO A 159 -5.25 20.05 -14.74
CA PRO A 159 -4.25 20.75 -13.95
C PRO A 159 -4.74 21.99 -13.19
N GLU A 160 -5.86 22.60 -13.59
CA GLU A 160 -6.45 23.71 -12.83
C GLU A 160 -6.90 23.34 -11.40
N ASP A 161 -7.16 22.06 -11.13
CA ASP A 161 -7.57 21.56 -9.82
C ASP A 161 -6.37 21.20 -8.91
N ASP A 162 -5.16 21.09 -9.48
CA ASP A 162 -4.00 20.50 -8.80
C ASP A 162 -3.57 21.30 -7.56
N ALA A 163 -3.63 22.64 -7.64
CA ALA A 163 -3.21 23.50 -6.55
C ALA A 163 -4.02 23.24 -5.27
N GLU A 164 -5.34 23.08 -5.41
CA GLU A 164 -6.22 22.81 -4.28
C GLU A 164 -6.20 21.33 -3.87
N LEU A 165 -6.04 20.41 -4.82
CA LEU A 165 -5.82 18.99 -4.53
C LEU A 165 -4.58 18.80 -3.66
N LEU A 166 -3.45 19.41 -4.04
CA LEU A 166 -2.21 19.39 -3.29
C LEU A 166 -2.36 20.07 -1.92
N ARG A 167 -3.03 21.22 -1.84
CA ARG A 167 -3.27 21.92 -0.57
C ARG A 167 -4.05 21.05 0.41
N VAL A 168 -5.16 20.46 -0.03
CA VAL A 168 -5.99 19.58 0.82
C VAL A 168 -5.24 18.31 1.17
N ASN A 169 -4.50 17.72 0.22
CA ASN A 169 -3.68 16.54 0.47
C ASN A 169 -2.62 16.79 1.55
N ALA A 170 -1.82 17.86 1.41
CA ALA A 170 -0.83 18.24 2.40
C ALA A 170 -1.44 18.48 3.79
N ALA A 171 -2.62 19.11 3.86
CA ALA A 171 -3.30 19.36 5.12
C ALA A 171 -3.88 18.09 5.77
N ALA A 172 -4.59 17.25 4.99
CA ALA A 172 -5.22 16.02 5.48
C ALA A 172 -4.20 14.97 5.93
N PHE A 173 -3.02 14.97 5.29
CA PHE A 173 -1.94 14.00 5.49
C PHE A 173 -0.69 14.64 6.09
N ALA A 174 -0.79 15.77 6.80
CA ALA A 174 0.36 16.47 7.38
C ALA A 174 1.21 15.62 8.34
N TRP A 175 0.62 14.56 8.90
CA TRP A 175 1.27 13.56 9.75
C TRP A 175 1.86 12.37 8.97
N HIS A 176 1.46 12.19 7.71
CA HIS A 176 1.84 11.05 6.90
C HIS A 176 3.11 11.37 6.11
N PRO A 177 4.15 10.54 6.21
CA PRO A 177 5.45 10.86 5.66
C PRO A 177 5.53 10.96 4.14
N GLU A 178 4.89 10.02 3.45
CA GLU A 178 4.92 9.96 1.99
C GLU A 178 3.76 10.76 1.38
N GLN A 179 2.52 10.51 1.82
CA GLN A 179 1.34 11.18 1.30
C GLN A 179 1.33 12.70 1.55
N GLY A 180 1.76 13.16 2.72
CA GLY A 180 1.72 14.59 3.07
C GLY A 180 2.69 15.49 2.31
N THR A 181 3.69 14.90 1.65
CA THR A 181 4.80 15.63 0.99
C THR A 181 4.65 15.72 -0.53
N TRP A 182 3.49 15.32 -1.07
CA TRP A 182 3.24 15.39 -2.51
C TRP A 182 3.43 16.80 -3.07
N THR A 183 4.02 16.84 -4.25
CA THR A 183 4.19 18.01 -5.10
C THR A 183 3.48 17.78 -6.43
N GLN A 184 3.59 18.75 -7.35
CA GLN A 184 3.08 18.60 -8.71
C GLN A 184 3.62 17.33 -9.41
N ARG A 185 4.87 16.95 -9.11
CA ARG A 185 5.51 15.77 -9.68
C ARG A 185 4.71 14.50 -9.38
N GLU A 186 4.29 14.30 -8.14
CA GLU A 186 3.54 13.11 -7.71
C GLU A 186 2.17 13.02 -8.42
N ILE A 187 1.53 14.16 -8.67
CA ILE A 187 0.27 14.23 -9.44
C ILE A 187 0.53 13.91 -10.91
N ASP A 188 1.56 14.49 -11.53
CA ASP A 188 1.87 14.27 -12.94
C ASP A 188 2.28 12.81 -13.21
N GLU A 189 3.06 12.20 -12.31
CA GLU A 189 3.42 10.78 -12.36
C GLU A 189 2.16 9.90 -12.34
N ARG A 190 1.24 10.13 -11.41
CA ARG A 190 -0.02 9.38 -11.30
C ARG A 190 -0.95 9.63 -12.47
N ARG A 191 -0.97 10.85 -13.02
CA ARG A 191 -1.75 11.18 -14.23
C ARG A 191 -1.22 10.44 -15.48
N ALA A 192 0.07 10.12 -15.51
CA ALA A 192 0.71 9.40 -16.62
C ALA A 192 0.49 7.87 -16.55
N GLU A 193 0.02 7.35 -15.42
CA GLU A 193 -0.26 5.93 -15.25
C GLU A 193 -1.47 5.47 -16.09
N PRO A 194 -1.45 4.25 -16.65
CA PRO A 194 -2.53 3.74 -17.50
C PRO A 194 -3.86 3.52 -16.77
N TRP A 195 -3.84 3.46 -15.44
CA TRP A 195 -5.04 3.33 -14.62
C TRP A 195 -5.72 4.67 -14.31
N PHE A 196 -5.08 5.80 -14.62
CA PHE A 196 -5.63 7.12 -14.31
C PHE A 196 -6.93 7.39 -15.07
N ASP A 197 -7.97 7.77 -14.32
CA ASP A 197 -9.26 8.19 -14.87
C ASP A 197 -9.70 9.48 -14.16
N PRO A 198 -9.80 10.64 -14.85
CA PRO A 198 -10.26 11.88 -14.24
C PRO A 198 -11.71 11.78 -13.75
N ALA A 199 -12.54 10.91 -14.34
CA ALA A 199 -13.91 10.66 -13.86
C ALA A 199 -13.94 9.86 -12.54
N GLY A 200 -12.83 9.23 -12.16
CA GLY A 200 -12.63 8.51 -10.92
C GLY A 200 -12.03 9.35 -9.78
N LEU A 201 -11.81 10.66 -9.98
CA LEU A 201 -11.34 11.60 -8.95
C LEU A 201 -12.45 12.60 -8.60
N PHE A 202 -13.09 12.38 -7.45
CA PHE A 202 -14.20 13.18 -6.94
C PHE A 202 -13.70 14.30 -6.04
N LEU A 203 -14.25 15.50 -6.22
CA LEU A 203 -13.88 16.72 -5.53
C LEU A 203 -15.12 17.37 -4.90
N ALA A 204 -15.01 17.77 -3.63
CA ALA A 204 -16.07 18.47 -2.90
C ALA A 204 -15.74 19.95 -2.70
N PHE A 205 -16.65 20.83 -3.11
CA PHE A 205 -16.52 22.30 -3.01
C PHE A 205 -17.70 22.88 -2.21
N PRO A 206 -17.53 24.04 -1.56
CA PRO A 206 -18.66 24.71 -0.93
C PRO A 206 -19.62 25.26 -2.01
N SER A 207 -20.93 25.25 -1.73
CA SER A 207 -21.92 25.88 -2.62
C SER A 207 -22.01 27.40 -2.46
N GLU A 208 -21.49 27.93 -1.35
CA GLU A 208 -21.42 29.36 -1.02
C GLU A 208 -19.98 29.74 -0.64
N GLY A 209 -19.60 30.99 -0.90
CA GLY A 209 -18.23 31.47 -0.66
C GLY A 209 -17.32 31.24 -1.86
N ASP A 210 -16.06 30.85 -1.63
CA ASP A 210 -15.09 30.60 -2.69
C ASP A 210 -15.36 29.23 -3.37
N PRO A 211 -15.85 29.20 -4.62
CA PRO A 211 -16.19 27.95 -5.30
C PRO A 211 -14.97 27.14 -5.72
N ASN A 212 -13.77 27.72 -5.63
CA ASN A 212 -12.52 27.02 -5.92
C ASN A 212 -11.90 26.39 -4.67
N ARG A 213 -12.38 26.73 -3.46
CA ARG A 213 -11.84 26.15 -2.23
C ARG A 213 -12.26 24.69 -2.10
N LEU A 214 -11.32 23.78 -2.26
CA LEU A 214 -11.57 22.34 -2.11
C LEU A 214 -11.74 22.00 -0.62
N LEU A 215 -12.81 21.26 -0.30
CA LEU A 215 -13.11 20.77 1.04
C LEU A 215 -12.57 19.35 1.26
N GLY A 216 -12.45 18.57 0.20
CA GLY A 216 -12.03 17.18 0.25
C GLY A 216 -12.09 16.51 -1.11
N PHE A 217 -11.43 15.38 -1.23
CA PHE A 217 -11.42 14.57 -2.44
C PHE A 217 -11.43 13.07 -2.15
N HIS A 218 -11.84 12.30 -3.15
CA HIS A 218 -11.66 10.86 -3.20
C HIS A 218 -11.17 10.47 -4.60
N TRP A 219 -9.95 9.96 -4.65
CA TRP A 219 -9.35 9.37 -5.84
C TRP A 219 -9.58 7.87 -5.82
N THR A 220 -10.23 7.35 -6.86
CA THR A 220 -10.38 5.90 -7.09
C THR A 220 -9.32 5.39 -8.07
N LYS A 221 -8.95 4.12 -7.91
CA LYS A 221 -8.09 3.40 -8.86
C LYS A 221 -8.78 2.11 -9.31
N VAL A 222 -8.56 1.71 -10.56
CA VAL A 222 -8.97 0.40 -11.07
C VAL A 222 -7.73 -0.43 -11.34
N HIS A 223 -7.63 -1.57 -10.66
CA HIS A 223 -6.64 -2.58 -10.94
C HIS A 223 -7.16 -3.47 -12.07
N ALA A 224 -6.33 -3.64 -13.11
CA ALA A 224 -6.63 -4.56 -14.20
C ALA A 224 -6.73 -6.01 -13.67
N PRO A 225 -7.52 -6.88 -14.33
CA PRO A 225 -7.54 -8.29 -13.97
C PRO A 225 -6.15 -8.90 -14.17
N GLU A 226 -5.71 -9.72 -13.22
CA GLU A 226 -4.37 -10.32 -13.23
C GLU A 226 -4.44 -11.78 -12.75
N ASN A 227 -3.68 -12.68 -13.38
CA ASN A 227 -3.52 -14.08 -12.93
C ASN A 227 -4.81 -14.86 -12.68
N GLY A 228 -5.91 -14.51 -13.37
CA GLY A 228 -7.22 -15.13 -13.21
C GLY A 228 -8.12 -14.46 -12.16
N ASP A 229 -7.60 -13.48 -11.41
CA ASP A 229 -8.39 -12.64 -10.53
C ASP A 229 -9.15 -11.56 -11.32
N PRO A 230 -10.39 -11.23 -10.90
CA PRO A 230 -11.17 -10.17 -11.54
C PRO A 230 -10.53 -8.80 -11.28
N ALA A 231 -10.87 -7.83 -12.12
CA ALA A 231 -10.53 -6.42 -11.88
C ALA A 231 -11.05 -5.96 -10.51
N LEU A 232 -10.27 -5.13 -9.81
CA LEU A 232 -10.61 -4.61 -8.49
C LEU A 232 -10.64 -3.09 -8.50
N GLY A 233 -11.63 -2.52 -7.81
CA GLY A 233 -11.62 -1.10 -7.48
C GLY A 233 -10.76 -0.83 -6.25
N GLU A 234 -10.29 0.38 -6.10
CA GLU A 234 -9.58 0.84 -4.91
C GLU A 234 -10.05 2.23 -4.50
N VAL A 235 -10.26 2.42 -3.20
CA VAL A 235 -10.25 3.74 -2.55
C VAL A 235 -8.79 4.15 -2.42
N TYR A 236 -8.25 4.83 -3.44
CA TYR A 236 -6.81 5.06 -3.58
C TYR A 236 -6.33 6.15 -2.62
N VAL A 237 -7.00 7.31 -2.63
CA VAL A 237 -6.73 8.39 -1.67
C VAL A 237 -8.03 9.08 -1.28
N VAL A 238 -8.25 9.25 0.02
CA VAL A 238 -9.33 10.09 0.57
C VAL A 238 -8.73 11.12 1.50
N GLY A 239 -8.83 12.40 1.14
CA GLY A 239 -8.33 13.51 1.95
C GLY A 239 -9.43 14.52 2.20
N ILE A 240 -9.65 14.90 3.47
CA ILE A 240 -10.60 15.95 3.85
C ILE A 240 -9.82 17.07 4.53
N ASP A 241 -10.02 18.31 4.06
CA ASP A 241 -9.43 19.50 4.68
C ASP A 241 -9.81 19.50 6.18
N PRO A 242 -8.84 19.63 7.11
CA PRO A 242 -9.12 19.68 8.54
C PRO A 242 -10.23 20.68 8.92
N ASP A 243 -10.32 21.83 8.25
CA ASP A 243 -11.35 22.85 8.50
C ASP A 243 -12.76 22.42 8.05
N ALA A 244 -12.85 21.35 7.26
CA ALA A 244 -14.09 20.78 6.74
C ALA A 244 -14.44 19.39 7.35
N GLN A 245 -13.63 18.88 8.28
CA GLN A 245 -13.88 17.60 8.95
C GLN A 245 -15.12 17.66 9.87
N GLY A 246 -15.62 16.48 10.27
CA GLY A 246 -16.83 16.37 11.10
C GLY A 246 -18.16 16.64 10.38
N ARG A 247 -18.14 16.99 9.09
CA ARG A 247 -19.32 17.31 8.26
C ARG A 247 -19.84 16.12 7.43
N GLY A 248 -19.30 14.92 7.65
CA GLY A 248 -19.68 13.71 6.89
C GLY A 248 -19.10 13.61 5.47
N LEU A 249 -18.25 14.56 5.05
CA LEU A 249 -17.68 14.61 3.69
C LEU A 249 -16.91 13.36 3.29
N GLY A 250 -16.11 12.78 4.20
CA GLY A 250 -15.38 11.54 3.93
C GLY A 250 -16.31 10.39 3.50
N ARG A 251 -17.44 10.23 4.18
CA ARG A 251 -18.46 9.23 3.81
C ARG A 251 -19.06 9.51 2.44
N VAL A 252 -19.44 10.76 2.18
CA VAL A 252 -20.09 11.17 0.91
C VAL A 252 -19.16 10.95 -0.28
N LEU A 253 -17.91 11.40 -0.17
CA LEU A 253 -16.90 11.22 -1.21
C LEU A 253 -16.56 9.74 -1.42
N THR A 254 -16.42 8.98 -0.34
CA THR A 254 -16.19 7.52 -0.46
C THR A 254 -17.35 6.87 -1.19
N LEU A 255 -18.60 7.12 -0.81
CA LEU A 255 -19.78 6.57 -1.52
C LEU A 255 -19.82 6.97 -2.99
N ALA A 256 -19.57 8.23 -3.34
CA ALA A 256 -19.54 8.66 -4.74
C ALA A 256 -18.55 7.84 -5.58
N GLY A 257 -17.33 7.61 -5.07
CA GLY A 257 -16.34 6.76 -5.74
C GLY A 257 -16.74 5.28 -5.76
N LEU A 258 -17.40 4.77 -4.72
CA LEU A 258 -17.90 3.39 -4.70
C LEU A 258 -18.98 3.15 -5.75
N HIS A 259 -19.92 4.09 -5.91
CA HIS A 259 -20.92 4.05 -6.96
C HIS A 259 -20.26 4.11 -8.35
N HIS A 260 -19.28 5.00 -8.53
CA HIS A 260 -18.50 5.05 -9.77
C HIS A 260 -17.84 3.71 -10.12
N LEU A 261 -17.15 3.09 -9.16
CA LEU A 261 -16.51 1.79 -9.35
C LEU A 261 -17.53 0.68 -9.65
N ARG A 262 -18.70 0.70 -9.01
CA ARG A 262 -19.79 -0.24 -9.30
C ARG A 262 -20.35 -0.05 -10.71
N ASP A 263 -20.57 1.19 -11.13
CA ASP A 263 -21.10 1.53 -12.44
C ASP A 263 -20.09 1.21 -13.57
N ARG A 264 -18.80 1.09 -13.22
CA ARG A 264 -17.73 0.53 -14.06
C ARG A 264 -17.73 -1.00 -14.15
N GLY A 265 -18.67 -1.68 -13.48
CA GLY A 265 -18.84 -3.12 -13.52
C GLY A 265 -17.95 -3.89 -12.54
N LEU A 266 -17.32 -3.23 -11.57
CA LEU A 266 -16.45 -3.88 -10.59
C LEU A 266 -17.28 -4.53 -9.48
N GLY A 267 -16.89 -5.76 -9.09
CA GLY A 267 -17.59 -6.52 -8.04
C GLY A 267 -17.07 -6.24 -6.63
N THR A 268 -15.82 -5.80 -6.50
CA THR A 268 -15.11 -5.64 -5.23
C THR A 268 -14.27 -4.38 -5.26
N VAL A 269 -14.20 -3.70 -4.13
CA VAL A 269 -13.29 -2.58 -3.86
C VAL A 269 -12.41 -2.90 -2.67
N LEU A 270 -11.16 -2.46 -2.71
CA LEU A 270 -10.20 -2.55 -1.62
C LEU A 270 -9.77 -1.16 -1.14
N LEU A 271 -9.15 -1.10 0.03
CA LEU A 271 -8.44 0.06 0.53
C LEU A 271 -7.32 -0.36 1.48
N TYR A 272 -6.35 0.52 1.68
CA TYR A 272 -5.31 0.38 2.69
C TYR A 272 -5.47 1.46 3.77
N VAL A 273 -5.30 1.09 5.03
CA VAL A 273 -5.43 2.01 6.17
C VAL A 273 -4.51 1.58 7.31
N GLU A 274 -3.88 2.55 7.98
CA GLU A 274 -3.07 2.27 9.18
C GLU A 274 -3.94 1.66 10.29
N GLY A 275 -3.41 0.64 10.98
CA GLY A 275 -4.11 -0.10 12.02
C GLY A 275 -4.52 0.73 13.23
N ASP A 276 -3.82 1.84 13.50
CA ASP A 276 -4.11 2.78 14.58
C ASP A 276 -5.04 3.94 14.17
N ASN A 277 -5.41 4.05 12.88
CA ASN A 277 -6.35 5.05 12.40
C ASN A 277 -7.80 4.64 12.65
N THR A 278 -8.18 4.65 13.93
CA THR A 278 -9.51 4.25 14.43
C THR A 278 -10.66 5.02 13.78
N ALA A 279 -10.46 6.30 13.44
CA ALA A 279 -11.47 7.14 12.79
C ALA A 279 -11.78 6.68 11.36
N ALA A 280 -10.74 6.38 10.57
CA ALA A 280 -10.90 5.85 9.22
C ALA A 280 -11.49 4.44 9.25
N LEU A 281 -10.97 3.56 10.11
CA LEU A 281 -11.48 2.19 10.28
C LEU A 281 -12.97 2.17 10.55
N HIS A 282 -13.43 2.96 11.52
CA HIS A 282 -14.84 3.05 11.87
C HIS A 282 -15.73 3.63 10.74
N THR A 283 -15.17 4.51 9.89
CA THR A 283 -15.87 5.01 8.70
C THR A 283 -16.05 3.90 7.67
N TYR A 284 -14.99 3.12 7.41
CA TYR A 284 -15.00 2.05 6.43
C TYR A 284 -15.85 0.85 6.88
N GLU A 285 -15.77 0.45 8.16
CA GLU A 285 -16.62 -0.61 8.74
C GLU A 285 -18.12 -0.29 8.56
N ARG A 286 -18.53 0.97 8.78
CA ARG A 286 -19.92 1.42 8.56
C ARG A 286 -20.32 1.50 7.08
N LEU A 287 -19.35 1.45 6.18
CA LEU A 287 -19.57 1.32 4.74
C LEU A 287 -19.53 -0.13 4.28
N GLY A 288 -19.44 -1.09 5.21
CA GLY A 288 -19.43 -2.52 4.93
C GLY A 288 -18.08 -3.05 4.46
N PHE A 289 -16.98 -2.32 4.72
CA PHE A 289 -15.63 -2.86 4.57
C PHE A 289 -15.31 -3.82 5.70
N GLU A 290 -14.69 -4.94 5.33
CA GLU A 290 -14.22 -5.97 6.23
C GLU A 290 -12.70 -6.14 6.07
N ARG A 291 -12.03 -6.56 7.13
CA ARG A 291 -10.60 -6.85 7.09
C ARG A 291 -10.35 -8.04 6.17
N PHE A 292 -9.50 -7.84 5.18
CA PHE A 292 -9.12 -8.87 4.22
C PHE A 292 -7.67 -9.31 4.41
N HIS A 293 -6.77 -8.36 4.63
CA HIS A 293 -5.33 -8.60 4.80
C HIS A 293 -4.75 -7.69 5.88
N VAL A 294 -3.67 -8.12 6.52
CA VAL A 294 -2.87 -7.27 7.41
C VAL A 294 -1.40 -7.48 7.09
N ASP A 295 -0.72 -6.38 6.80
CA ASP A 295 0.73 -6.34 6.69
C ASP A 295 1.29 -5.78 7.98
N VAL A 296 2.34 -6.39 8.51
CA VAL A 296 3.00 -5.93 9.75
C VAL A 296 4.45 -5.61 9.48
N ALA A 297 4.88 -4.41 9.83
CA ALA A 297 6.29 -4.04 9.81
C ALA A 297 6.90 -4.39 11.17
N TYR A 298 7.78 -5.39 11.20
CA TYR A 298 8.49 -5.80 12.40
C TYR A 298 9.79 -5.01 12.57
N ALA A 299 10.11 -4.61 13.79
CA ALA A 299 11.36 -3.93 14.13
C ALA A 299 11.99 -4.54 15.38
N ALA A 300 13.29 -4.36 15.56
CA ALA A 300 13.93 -4.61 16.85
C ALA A 300 13.33 -3.68 17.92
N GLN A 301 13.22 -4.15 19.16
CA GLN A 301 12.84 -3.27 20.26
C GLN A 301 13.92 -2.17 20.42
N PRO A 302 13.50 -0.90 20.63
CA PRO A 302 14.43 0.19 20.91
C PRO A 302 15.20 -0.02 22.23
#